data_AF-A0A0C2FJD9-F1
#
_entry.id   AF-A0A0C2FJD9-F1
#
_cell.length_a   1.000
_cell.length_b   1.000
_cell.length_c   1.000
_cell.angle_alpha   90.00
_cell.angle_beta   90.00
_cell.angle_gamma   90.00
#
_symmetry.space_group_name_H-M   'P 1'
#
loop_
_entity.id
_entity.type
_entity.pdbx_description
1 polymer ?
#
loop_
_entity_poly.entity_id
_entity_poly.type
_entity_poly.pdbx_seq_one_letter_code
_entity_poly.pdbx_strand_id
1 'polypeptide(L)'
;MTPPYRYKGGGHGEVHPPGTVAEDYGQDWTIRCYRWSGQEYWTAERHEKAPDDAPDGVRNEVAHWSSEAAMRTWLEAQSRAWRRWRSTRVTG
;
A
#
# COMPACT_ATOMS: atom_id res chain seq x y z
N MET A 1 28.71 -8.32 -24.14
CA MET A 1 27.72 -9.41 -24.34
C MET A 1 26.87 -9.47 -23.10
N THR A 2 25.62 -9.05 -23.21
CA THR A 2 24.66 -8.92 -22.09
C THR A 2 23.42 -9.73 -22.47
N PRO A 3 22.85 -10.58 -21.58
CA PRO A 3 21.90 -11.60 -21.99
C PRO A 3 20.57 -11.00 -22.46
N PRO A 4 19.86 -11.66 -23.39
CA PRO A 4 18.66 -11.13 -24.01
C PRO A 4 17.43 -11.55 -23.20
N TYR A 5 16.86 -10.67 -22.39
CA TYR A 5 15.49 -10.84 -21.94
C TYR A 5 14.54 -10.11 -22.88
N ARG A 6 13.87 -10.94 -23.68
CA ARG A 6 12.90 -10.61 -24.73
C ARG A 6 11.72 -9.81 -24.18
N TYR A 7 11.53 -8.65 -24.79
CA TYR A 7 10.29 -7.88 -24.82
C TYR A 7 9.08 -8.73 -25.25
N LYS A 8 7.97 -8.61 -24.52
CA LYS A 8 6.60 -8.91 -25.00
C LYS A 8 5.60 -7.88 -24.44
N GLY A 9 5.22 -6.90 -25.28
CA GLY A 9 3.88 -6.28 -25.36
C GLY A 9 3.41 -5.32 -24.26
N GLY A 10 3.15 -4.05 -24.62
CA GLY A 10 2.39 -3.06 -23.82
C GLY A 10 3.21 -2.39 -22.71
N GLY A 11 3.22 -1.07 -22.61
CA GLY A 11 4.01 -0.36 -21.60
C GLY A 11 3.53 -0.67 -20.18
N HIS A 12 4.26 -1.52 -19.46
CA HIS A 12 3.92 -2.04 -18.14
C HIS A 12 5.16 -2.01 -17.25
N GLY A 13 5.08 -1.32 -16.12
CA GLY A 13 6.16 -1.22 -15.15
C GLY A 13 5.64 -0.70 -13.82
N GLU A 14 6.31 -1.09 -12.74
CA GLU A 14 6.19 -0.38 -11.46
C GLU A 14 6.45 1.10 -11.73
N VAL A 15 5.50 1.94 -11.33
CA VAL A 15 5.64 3.39 -11.42
C VAL A 15 5.87 3.90 -10.02
N HIS A 16 6.64 4.98 -9.89
CA HIS A 16 6.61 5.74 -8.65
C HIS A 16 5.16 6.07 -8.33
N PRO A 17 4.68 5.73 -7.12
CA PRO A 17 3.35 6.11 -6.68
C PRO A 17 3.14 7.60 -6.97
N PRO A 18 2.10 7.99 -7.71
CA PRO A 18 1.84 9.40 -7.95
C PRO A 18 1.67 10.18 -6.65
N GLY A 19 2.02 11.48 -6.72
CA GLY A 19 1.98 12.39 -5.58
C GLY A 19 2.99 12.04 -4.50
N THR A 20 2.59 12.24 -3.25
CA THR A 20 3.41 12.05 -2.04
C THR A 20 3.02 10.79 -1.25
N VAL A 21 2.20 9.88 -1.80
CA VAL A 21 1.63 8.76 -1.02
C VAL A 21 2.69 7.87 -0.38
N ALA A 22 3.72 7.51 -1.14
CA ALA A 22 4.81 6.69 -0.62
C ALA A 22 5.63 7.43 0.45
N GLU A 23 5.72 8.76 0.37
CA GLU A 23 6.45 9.59 1.34
C GLU A 23 5.63 9.77 2.62
N ASP A 24 4.34 10.09 2.48
CA ASP A 24 3.41 10.38 3.58
C ASP A 24 3.19 9.16 4.49
N TYR A 25 3.20 7.95 3.90
CA TYR A 25 2.89 6.70 4.61
C TYR A 25 4.08 5.72 4.64
N GLY A 26 5.21 6.09 4.04
CA GLY A 26 6.39 5.23 3.89
C GLY A 26 7.08 4.82 5.19
N GLN A 27 6.75 5.47 6.31
CA GLN A 27 7.25 5.05 7.62
C GLN A 27 6.59 3.74 8.08
N ASP A 28 5.29 3.58 7.81
CA ASP A 28 4.48 2.45 8.28
C ASP A 28 4.23 1.40 7.19
N TRP A 29 4.38 1.76 5.91
CA TRP A 29 3.96 0.95 4.77
C TRP A 29 4.97 0.94 3.63
N THR A 30 5.13 -0.23 3.02
CA THR A 30 5.68 -0.37 1.67
C THR A 30 4.54 -0.26 0.68
N ILE A 31 4.56 0.78 -0.18
CA ILE A 31 3.50 1.08 -1.14
C ILE A 31 4.06 0.98 -2.56
N ARG A 32 3.34 0.27 -3.43
CA ARG A 32 3.68 0.17 -4.86
C ARG A 32 2.46 0.49 -5.71
N CYS A 33 2.74 1.10 -6.85
CA CYS A 33 1.74 1.39 -7.88
C CYS A 33 2.24 0.83 -9.21
N TYR A 34 1.34 0.19 -9.93
CA TYR A 34 1.61 -0.36 -11.26
C TYR A 34 0.56 0.18 -12.22
N ARG A 35 0.97 0.56 -13.42
CA ARG A 35 0.04 1.12 -14.41
C ARG A 35 -0.13 0.19 -15.61
N TRP A 36 -1.38 -0.17 -15.90
CA TRP A 36 -1.77 -0.97 -17.06
C TRP A 36 -2.87 -0.24 -17.83
N SER A 37 -2.60 0.16 -19.08
CA SER A 37 -3.61 0.72 -20.00
C SER A 37 -4.45 1.86 -19.41
N GLY A 38 -3.83 2.73 -18.60
CA GLY A 38 -4.50 3.87 -17.96
C GLY A 38 -5.17 3.56 -16.62
N GLN A 39 -5.20 2.31 -16.19
CA GLN A 39 -5.62 1.90 -14.84
C GLN A 39 -4.42 1.73 -13.92
N GLU A 40 -4.61 2.02 -12.64
CA GLU A 40 -3.60 1.85 -11.60
C GLU A 40 -3.96 0.66 -10.71
N TYR A 41 -2.97 -0.18 -10.44
CA TYR A 41 -3.02 -1.26 -9.48
C TYR A 41 -2.13 -0.90 -8.31
N TRP A 42 -2.72 -0.88 -7.12
CA TRP A 42 -2.07 -0.43 -5.91
C TRP A 42 -1.88 -1.59 -4.95
N THR A 43 -0.71 -1.65 -4.33
CA THR A 43 -0.42 -2.58 -3.25
C THR A 43 0.17 -1.83 -2.06
N ALA A 44 -0.27 -2.15 -0.85
CA ALA A 44 0.41 -1.72 0.37
C ALA A 44 0.62 -2.91 1.30
N GLU A 45 1.80 -2.98 1.89
CA GLU A 45 2.17 -3.94 2.93
C GLU A 45 2.72 -3.19 4.14
N ARG A 46 2.20 -3.50 5.32
CA ARG A 46 2.58 -2.85 6.58
C ARG A 46 3.92 -3.39 7.07
N HIS A 47 4.80 -2.51 7.52
CA HIS A 47 6.10 -2.90 8.09
C HIS A 47 5.95 -3.67 9.40
N GLU A 48 5.09 -3.19 10.29
CA GLU A 48 4.77 -3.82 11.57
C GLU A 48 3.43 -4.53 11.47
N LYS A 49 3.42 -5.87 11.41
CA LYS A 49 2.16 -6.62 11.32
C LYS A 49 1.34 -6.49 12.59
N ALA A 50 0.06 -6.20 12.42
CA ALA A 50 -0.93 -6.34 13.45
C ALA A 50 -0.99 -7.81 13.91
N PRO A 51 -0.98 -8.07 15.23
CA PRO A 51 -1.14 -9.41 15.78
C PRO A 51 -2.57 -9.93 15.53
N ASP A 52 -2.74 -11.25 15.69
CA ASP A 52 -3.98 -11.94 15.30
C ASP A 52 -5.23 -11.50 16.08
N ASP A 53 -5.06 -10.87 17.24
CA ASP A 53 -6.14 -10.30 18.06
C ASP A 53 -6.44 -8.83 17.73
N ALA A 54 -5.84 -8.28 16.67
CA ALA A 54 -6.18 -6.95 16.19
C ALA A 54 -7.63 -6.91 15.68
N PRO A 55 -8.36 -5.81 15.91
CA PRO A 55 -9.75 -5.69 15.49
C PRO A 55 -9.87 -5.71 13.95
N ASP A 56 -11.00 -6.19 13.44
CA ASP A 56 -11.29 -6.40 12.01
C ASP A 56 -11.03 -5.20 11.08
N GLY A 57 -10.92 -3.99 11.65
CA GLY A 57 -10.61 -2.75 10.93
C GLY A 57 -9.11 -2.55 10.61
N VAL A 58 -8.21 -3.30 11.25
CA VAL A 58 -6.76 -3.20 11.05
C VAL A 58 -6.32 -4.29 10.08
N ARG A 59 -5.81 -3.87 8.92
CA ARG A 59 -5.26 -4.75 7.89
C ARG A 59 -3.76 -4.57 7.80
N ASN A 60 -3.09 -5.66 7.43
CA ASN A 60 -1.66 -5.71 7.18
C ASN A 60 -1.31 -5.45 5.71
N GLU A 61 -2.26 -5.67 4.81
CA GLU A 61 -2.03 -5.53 3.37
C GLU A 61 -3.32 -5.18 2.62
N VAL A 62 -3.14 -4.64 1.42
CA VAL A 62 -4.19 -4.51 0.41
C VAL A 62 -3.57 -4.58 -0.98
N ALA A 63 -4.31 -5.14 -1.93
CA ALA A 63 -3.95 -5.14 -3.34
C ALA A 63 -5.22 -4.97 -4.18
N HIS A 64 -5.34 -3.88 -4.94
CA HIS A 64 -6.54 -3.61 -5.73
C HIS A 64 -6.32 -2.61 -6.85
N TRP A 65 -7.20 -2.67 -7.85
CA TRP A 65 -7.30 -1.64 -8.89
C TRP A 65 -8.02 -0.42 -8.33
N SER A 66 -7.40 0.75 -8.41
CA SER A 66 -7.96 1.98 -7.84
C SER A 66 -7.25 3.24 -8.31
N SER A 67 -7.62 4.38 -7.72
CA SER A 67 -6.89 5.65 -7.86
C SER A 67 -6.06 5.96 -6.61
N GLU A 68 -5.09 6.86 -6.75
CA GLU A 68 -4.34 7.44 -5.62
C GLU A 68 -5.26 7.91 -4.47
N ALA A 69 -6.37 8.60 -4.80
CA ALA A 69 -7.30 9.12 -3.79
C ALA A 69 -7.98 8.02 -2.97
N ALA A 70 -8.37 6.92 -3.63
CA ALA A 70 -8.93 5.76 -2.94
C ALA A 70 -7.88 5.06 -2.06
N MET A 71 -6.65 4.94 -2.56
CA MET A 71 -5.52 4.40 -1.80
C MET A 71 -5.22 5.24 -0.55
N ARG A 72 -5.16 6.57 -0.67
CA ARG A 72 -4.99 7.49 0.46
C ARG A 72 -6.09 7.34 1.49
N THR A 73 -7.35 7.29 1.04
CA THR A 73 -8.51 7.11 1.94
C THR A 73 -8.40 5.81 2.73
N TRP A 74 -7.97 4.73 2.07
CA TRP A 74 -7.73 3.45 2.73
C TRP A 74 -6.59 3.54 3.75
N LEU A 75 -5.43 4.10 3.38
CA LEU A 75 -4.28 4.26 4.27
C LEU A 75 -4.63 5.13 5.49
N GLU A 76 -5.39 6.20 5.30
CA GLU A 76 -5.84 7.05 6.41
C GLU A 76 -6.76 6.28 7.38
N ALA A 77 -7.71 5.51 6.86
CA ALA A 77 -8.56 4.66 7.67
C ALA A 77 -7.72 3.63 8.47
N GLN A 78 -6.71 3.03 7.83
CA GLN A 78 -5.80 2.09 8.48
C GLN A 78 -4.93 2.74 9.55
N SER A 79 -4.43 3.95 9.32
CA SER A 79 -3.65 4.71 10.32
C SER A 79 -4.50 5.13 11.52
N ARG A 80 -5.78 5.44 11.32
CA ARG A 80 -6.73 5.74 12.40
C ARG A 80 -7.08 4.49 13.20
N ALA A 81 -7.39 3.37 12.53
CA ALA A 81 -7.69 2.09 13.18
C ALA A 81 -6.51 1.61 14.03
N TRP A 82 -5.30 1.67 13.47
CA TRP A 82 -4.05 1.29 14.15
C TRP A 82 -3.76 2.13 15.38
N ARG A 83 -3.91 3.47 15.29
CA ARG A 83 -3.73 4.37 16.43
C ARG A 83 -4.73 4.10 17.55
N ARG A 84 -6.01 3.90 17.22
CA ARG A 84 -7.05 3.57 18.21
C ARG A 84 -6.69 2.29 18.96
N TRP A 85 -6.33 1.25 18.24
CA TRP A 85 -5.95 -0.03 18.85
C TRP A 85 -4.67 0.04 19.69
N ARG A 86 -3.63 0.75 19.23
CA ARG A 86 -2.42 0.94 20.05
C ARG A 86 -2.72 1.69 21.35
N SER A 87 -3.60 2.70 21.30
CA SER A 87 -3.98 3.45 22.50
C SER A 87 -4.75 2.60 23.54
N THR A 88 -5.58 1.65 23.10
CA THR A 88 -6.29 0.74 24.01
C THR A 88 -5.36 -0.23 24.71
N ARG A 89 -4.22 -0.58 24.12
CA ARG A 89 -3.24 -1.50 24.71
C ARG A 89 -2.28 -0.84 25.71
N VAL A 90 -1.98 0.44 25.55
CA VAL A 90 -1.06 1.17 26.45
C VAL A 90 -1.73 1.59 27.76
N THR A 91 -3.07 1.58 27.80
CA THR A 91 -3.86 2.00 28.96
C THR A 91 -4.45 0.84 29.76
N GLY A 92 -4.14 -0.41 29.39
CA GLY A 92 -4.65 -1.64 29.99
C GLY A 92 -3.62 -2.41 30.79
#